data_AF-A0A9J6G212-F1
#
_entry.id   AF-A0A9J6G212-F1
#
_cell.length_a   1.000
_cell.length_b   1.000
_cell.length_c   1.000
_cell.angle_alpha   90.00
_cell.angle_beta   90.00
_cell.angle_gamma   90.00
#
_symmetry.space_group_name_H-M   'P 1'
#
loop_
_entity.id
_entity.type
_entity.pdbx_description
1 polymer ?
#
loop_
_entity_poly.entity_id
_entity_poly.type
_entity_poly.pdbx_seq_one_letter_code
_entity_poly.pdbx_strand_id
1 'polypeptide(L)' 'MPRKQLEDIIEMSKRGYTQRNIALVTGRPLKTANRIIQAYRDEGWMNDAPHRRRSRSTTKDQDICIMAAV' A
#
# COMPACT_ATOMS: atom_id res chain seq x y z
N MET A 1 -1.09 1.58 -6.00
CA MET A 1 -2.21 2.35 -6.61
C MET A 1 -1.64 3.64 -7.21
N PRO A 2 -2.21 4.23 -8.30
CA PRO A 2 -1.71 5.52 -8.81
C PRO A 2 -1.90 6.64 -7.77
N ARG A 3 -0.87 7.47 -7.53
CA ARG A 3 -0.87 8.53 -6.50
C ARG A 3 -2.11 9.44 -6.55
N LYS A 4 -2.48 9.87 -7.75
CA LYS A 4 -3.65 10.73 -7.99
C LYS A 4 -4.93 10.16 -7.37
N GLN A 5 -5.17 8.86 -7.50
CA GLN A 5 -6.38 8.23 -6.95
C GLN A 5 -6.36 8.19 -5.41
N LEU A 6 -5.18 8.15 -4.81
CA LEU A 6 -5.00 8.14 -3.37
C LEU A 6 -5.22 9.56 -2.80
N GLU A 7 -4.74 10.57 -3.52
CA GLU A 7 -5.03 11.99 -3.26
C GLU A 7 -6.53 12.29 -3.35
N ASP A 8 -7.21 11.82 -4.40
CA ASP A 8 -8.66 11.98 -4.58
C ASP A 8 -9.46 11.37 -3.40
N ILE A 9 -9.08 10.17 -2.93
CA ILE A 9 -9.70 9.50 -1.77
C ILE A 9 -9.52 10.34 -0.51
N ILE A 10 -8.31 10.84 -0.26
CA ILE A 10 -8.00 11.64 0.92
C ILE A 10 -8.74 12.97 0.88
N GLU A 11 -8.80 13.62 -0.29
CA GLU A 11 -9.50 14.89 -0.46
C GLU A 11 -11.00 14.73 -0.19
N MET A 12 -11.64 13.69 -0.73
CA MET A 12 -13.05 13.39 -0.41
C MET A 12 -13.24 13.13 1.10
N SER A 13 -12.30 12.43 1.74
CA SER A 13 -12.36 12.21 3.19
C SER A 13 -12.24 13.52 3.97
N LYS A 14 -11.38 14.46 3.55
CA LYS A 14 -11.24 15.79 4.16
C LYS A 14 -12.50 16.65 3.98
N ARG A 15 -13.18 16.50 2.85
CA ARG A 15 -14.47 17.15 2.56
C ARG A 15 -15.65 16.57 3.35
N GLY A 16 -15.43 15.53 4.16
CA GLY A 16 -16.46 14.93 5.02
C GLY A 16 -17.30 13.84 4.36
N TYR A 17 -16.90 13.33 3.18
CA TYR A 17 -17.59 12.22 2.55
C TYR A 17 -17.49 10.96 3.40
N THR A 18 -18.57 10.19 3.46
CA THR A 18 -18.56 8.89 4.14
C THR A 18 -17.70 7.90 3.37
N GLN A 19 -17.05 6.97 4.09
CA GLN A 19 -16.19 5.94 3.49
C GLN A 19 -16.93 5.09 2.44
N ARG A 20 -18.22 4.83 2.65
CA ARG A 20 -19.09 4.16 1.67
C ARG A 20 -19.26 4.97 0.39
N ASN A 21 -19.49 6.28 0.51
CA ASN A 21 -19.63 7.15 -0.65
C ASN A 21 -18.30 7.26 -1.43
N ILE A 22 -17.18 7.37 -0.71
CA ILE A 22 -15.84 7.38 -1.32
C ILE A 22 -15.58 6.09 -2.10
N ALA A 23 -15.94 4.93 -1.52
CA ALA A 23 -15.81 3.63 -2.19
C ALA A 23 -16.63 3.55 -3.49
N LEU A 24 -17.86 4.06 -3.47
CA LEU A 24 -18.75 4.12 -4.64
C LEU A 24 -18.19 5.04 -5.73
N VAL A 25 -17.82 6.28 -5.37
CA VAL A 25 -17.31 7.29 -6.32
C VAL A 25 -16.00 6.86 -6.94
N THR A 26 -15.11 6.23 -6.17
CA THR A 26 -13.80 5.79 -6.66
C THR A 26 -13.81 4.40 -7.31
N GLY A 27 -14.94 3.69 -7.27
CA GLY A 27 -15.06 2.32 -7.76
C GLY A 27 -14.14 1.33 -7.03
N ARG A 28 -13.81 1.62 -5.76
CA ARG A 28 -12.87 0.82 -4.96
C ARG A 28 -13.60 0.05 -3.86
N PRO A 29 -13.07 -1.11 -3.46
CA PRO A 29 -13.60 -1.81 -2.30
C PRO A 29 -13.56 -0.92 -1.04
N LEU A 30 -14.63 -0.95 -0.25
CA LEU A 30 -14.72 -0.20 1.02
C LEU A 30 -13.53 -0.48 1.93
N LYS A 31 -13.07 -1.73 1.99
CA LYS A 31 -11.88 -2.13 2.75
C LYS A 31 -10.63 -1.34 2.33
N THR A 32 -10.45 -1.11 1.03
CA THR A 32 -9.31 -0.37 0.49
C THR A 32 -9.40 1.11 0.85
N ALA A 33 -10.59 1.73 0.66
CA ALA A 33 -10.82 3.12 1.05
C ALA A 33 -10.58 3.33 2.56
N ASN A 34 -11.08 2.41 3.40
CA ASN A 34 -10.88 2.47 4.85
C ASN A 34 -9.40 2.39 5.23
N ARG A 35 -8.67 1.43 4.65
CA ARG A 35 -7.23 1.28 4.91
C ARG A 35 -6.45 2.53 4.53
N ILE A 36 -6.76 3.15 3.38
CA ILE A 36 -6.10 4.38 2.93
C ILE A 36 -6.40 5.54 3.89
N ILE A 37 -7.67 5.71 4.27
CA ILE A 37 -8.08 6.79 5.16
C ILE A 37 -7.47 6.62 6.55
N GLN A 38 -7.40 5.40 7.08
CA GLN A 38 -6.75 5.09 8.34
C GLN A 38 -5.25 5.38 8.28
N ALA A 39 -4.54 4.84 7.27
CA ALA A 39 -3.11 5.11 7.09
C ALA A 39 -2.81 6.62 6.96
N TYR A 40 -3.68 7.37 6.27
CA TYR A 40 -3.55 8.82 6.20
C TYR A 40 -3.76 9.51 7.56
N ARG A 41 -4.72 9.06 8.37
CA ARG A 41 -5.00 9.64 9.70
C ARG A 41 -3.93 9.31 10.73
N ASP A 42 -3.44 8.07 10.72
CA ASP A 42 -2.54 7.55 11.76
C ASP A 42 -1.08 7.94 11.48
N GLU A 43 -0.66 7.90 10.22
CA GLU A 43 0.75 8.05 9.83
C GLU A 43 1.01 9.31 8.99
N GLY A 44 -0.04 9.94 8.43
CA GLY A 44 0.09 11.00 7.43
C GLY A 44 0.59 10.49 6.07
N TRP A 45 0.59 9.16 5.87
CA TRP A 45 1.21 8.53 4.70
C TRP A 45 0.28 8.55 3.49
N MET A 46 0.82 9.04 2.37
CA MET A 46 0.18 8.99 1.04
C MET A 46 0.81 7.95 0.10
N ASN A 47 1.66 7.06 0.62
CA ASN A 47 2.33 6.03 -0.17
C ASN A 47 1.84 4.64 0.26
N ASP A 48 1.78 3.72 -0.71
CA ASP A 48 1.57 2.31 -0.40
C ASP A 48 2.70 1.82 0.52
N ALA A 49 2.33 1.09 1.58
CA ALA A 49 3.30 0.46 2.45
C ALA A 49 4.26 -0.41 1.60
N PRO A 50 5.59 -0.35 1.86
CA PRO A 50 6.55 -1.09 1.07
C PRO A 50 6.21 -2.58 1.10
N HIS A 51 6.14 -3.20 -0.07
CA HIS A 51 5.89 -4.64 -0.15
C HIS A 51 7.08 -5.38 0.46
N ARG A 52 6.91 -5.87 1.70
CA ARG A 52 7.93 -6.66 2.37
C ARG A 52 8.03 -8.01 1.64
N ARG A 53 9.04 -8.14 0.78
CA ARG A 53 9.38 -9.43 0.18
C ARG A 53 9.75 -10.40 1.28
N ARG A 54 9.48 -11.70 1.08
CA ARG A 54 10.01 -12.74 1.97
C ARG A 54 11.53 -12.61 2.02
N SER A 55 12.10 -12.81 3.20
CA SER A 55 13.55 -12.89 3.35
C SER A 55 14.08 -13.99 2.41
N ARG A 56 15.24 -13.75 1.81
CA ARG A 56 15.92 -14.79 1.04
C ARG A 56 16.25 -15.94 1.96
N SER A 57 16.07 -17.18 1.49
CA SER A 57 16.49 -18.37 2.22
C SER A 57 18.01 -18.49 2.31
N THR A 58 18.71 -17.88 1.35
CA THR A 58 20.17 -17.89 1.25
C THR A 58 20.74 -16.47 1.29
N THR A 59 21.92 -16.38 1.91
CA THR A 59 22.79 -15.20 1.82
C THR A 59 23.55 -15.20 0.49
N LYS A 60 24.10 -14.03 0.10
CA LYS A 60 24.89 -13.93 -1.14
C LYS A 60 26.10 -14.87 -1.13
N ASP A 61 26.76 -15.02 0.01
CA ASP A 61 27.92 -15.90 0.15
C ASP A 61 27.53 -17.37 -0.01
N GLN A 62 26.37 -17.77 0.53
CA GLN A 62 25.83 -19.12 0.30
C GLN A 62 25.51 -19.37 -1.18
N ASP A 63 24.96 -18.39 -1.89
CA ASP A 63 24.69 -18.51 -3.33
C ASP A 63 25.99 -18.67 -4.13
N ILE A 64 27.06 -17.95 -3.75
CA ILE A 64 28.39 -18.08 -4.38
C ILE A 64 28.95 -19.48 -4.13
N CYS A 65 28.85 -20.00 -2.91
CA CYS A 65 29.27 -21.36 -2.58
C CYS A 65 28.49 -22.43 -3.36
N ILE A 66 27.18 -22.25 -3.53
CA ILE A 66 26.33 -23.17 -4.31
C ILE A 66 26.72 -23.14 -5.79
N MET A 67 26.94 -21.96 -6.37
CA MET A 67 27.35 -21.82 -7.78
C MET A 67 28.75 -22.38 -8.05
N ALA A 68 29.68 -22.25 -7.10
CA ALA A 68 31.04 -22.75 -7.24
C ALA A 68 31.15 -24.29 -7.06
N ALA A 69 30.11 -24.94 -6.55
CA ALA A 69 30.06 -26.38 -6.33
C ALA A 69 29.43 -27.17 -7.50
N VAL A 70 29.07 -26.50 -8.60
CA VAL A 70 28.50 -27.07 -9.84
C VAL A 70 29.56 -27.21 -10.93
#